data_AF-A0A1H3SSJ9-F1
#
_entry.id   AF-A0A1H3SSJ9-F1
#
_cell.length_a   1.000
_cell.length_b   1.000
_cell.length_c   1.000
_cell.angle_alpha   90.00
_cell.angle_beta   90.00
_cell.angle_gamma   90.00
#
_symmetry.space_group_name_H-M   'P 1'
#
loop_
_entity.id
_entity.type
_entity.pdbx_description
1 polymer ?
#
loop_
_entity_poly.entity_id
_entity_poly.type
_entity_poly.pdbx_seq_one_letter_code
_entity_poly.pdbx_strand_id
1 'polypeptide(L)'
;MSIKLIMLIILILSGLEIFSNLITMLINSGIRILIKDFRFNKKITEIIKVIFVIAFMLSVIFLLVQFVKVMALWFGISLDKSILDIFR
;
A
#
# COMPACT_ATOMS: atom_id res chain seq x y z
N MET A 1 -15.58 17.78 -22.65
CA MET A 1 -14.72 17.27 -21.57
C MET A 1 -13.32 17.11 -22.15
N SER A 2 -12.39 17.98 -21.75
CA SER A 2 -11.12 18.18 -22.47
C SER A 2 -10.22 16.93 -22.41
N ILE A 3 -9.61 16.57 -23.53
CA ILE A 3 -8.63 15.45 -23.69
C ILE A 3 -7.60 15.37 -22.55
N LYS A 4 -7.21 16.52 -22.00
CA LYS A 4 -6.33 16.65 -20.82
C LYS A 4 -6.83 15.86 -19.60
N LEU A 5 -8.15 15.84 -19.37
CA LEU A 5 -8.78 15.15 -18.23
C LEU A 5 -8.76 13.63 -18.44
N ILE A 6 -8.97 13.17 -19.68
CA ILE A 6 -8.85 11.75 -20.05
C ILE A 6 -7.40 11.27 -19.87
N MET A 7 -6.42 12.05 -20.34
CA MET A 7 -5.00 11.72 -20.16
C MET A 7 -4.60 11.68 -18.67
N LEU A 8 -5.12 12.61 -17.86
CA LEU A 8 -4.89 12.62 -16.41
C LEU A 8 -5.45 11.34 -15.76
N ILE A 9 -6.67 10.94 -16.12
CA ILE A 9 -7.29 9.71 -15.58
C ILE A 9 -6.47 8.48 -15.98
N ILE A 10 -6.03 8.39 -17.23
CA ILE A 10 -5.18 7.28 -17.70
C ILE A 10 -3.87 7.23 -16.93
N LEU A 11 -3.23 8.38 -16.70
CA LEU A 11 -1.99 8.47 -15.92
C LEU A 11 -2.19 7.98 -14.48
N ILE A 12 -3.29 8.38 -13.83
CA ILE A 12 -3.63 7.96 -12.47
C ILE A 12 -3.90 6.46 -12.43
N LEU A 13 -4.71 5.93 -13.36
CA LEU A 13 -5.06 4.51 -13.43
C LEU A 13 -3.82 3.63 -13.68
N SER A 14 -2.96 4.02 -14.62
CA SER A 14 -1.72 3.28 -14.91
C SER A 14 -0.72 3.32 -13.74
N GLY A 15 -0.60 4.46 -13.05
CA GLY A 15 0.18 4.54 -11.81
C GLY A 15 -0.36 3.60 -10.72
N LEU A 16 -1.68 3.58 -10.53
CA LEU A 16 -2.36 2.66 -9.61
C LEU A 16 -2.14 1.19 -9.96
N GLU A 17 -2.19 0.85 -11.25
CA GLU A 17 -2.00 -0.52 -11.71
C GLU A 17 -0.58 -1.02 -11.46
N ILE A 18 0.43 -0.19 -11.78
CA ILE A 18 1.84 -0.51 -11.50
C ILE A 18 2.04 -0.73 -9.99
N PHE A 19 1.46 0.16 -9.18
CA PHE A 19 1.56 0.06 -7.72
C PHE A 19 0.90 -1.21 -7.19
N SER A 20 -0.29 -1.56 -7.72
CA SER A 20 -1.01 -2.78 -7.38
C SER A 20 -0.23 -4.05 -7.74
N ASN A 21 0.38 -4.07 -8.93
CA ASN A 21 1.23 -5.20 -9.36
C ASN A 21 2.47 -5.35 -8.48
N LEU A 22 3.15 -4.25 -8.13
CA LEU A 22 4.29 -4.26 -7.23
C LEU A 22 3.91 -4.78 -5.84
N ILE A 23 2.79 -4.30 -5.27
CA ILE A 23 2.27 -4.81 -4.00
C ILE A 23 1.98 -6.31 -4.08
N THR A 24 1.32 -6.75 -5.13
CA THR A 24 0.96 -8.16 -5.33
C THR A 24 2.20 -9.04 -5.43
N MET A 25 3.26 -8.57 -6.10
CA MET A 25 4.55 -9.25 -6.16
C MET A 25 5.23 -9.34 -4.78
N LEU A 26 5.22 -8.26 -4.01
CA LEU A 26 5.81 -8.23 -2.66
C LEU A 26 5.09 -9.18 -1.71
N ILE A 27 3.76 -9.15 -1.72
CA ILE A 27 2.93 -10.04 -0.91
C ILE A 27 3.21 -11.51 -1.26
N ASN A 28 3.18 -11.85 -2.55
CA ASN A 28 3.42 -13.22 -3.01
C ASN A 28 4.83 -13.70 -2.72
N SER A 29 5.82 -12.81 -2.70
CA SER A 29 7.21 -13.14 -2.39
C SER A 29 7.39 -13.39 -0.89
N GLY A 30 6.84 -12.51 -0.04
CA GLY A 30 6.85 -12.70 1.41
C GLY A 30 6.14 -13.99 1.85
N ILE A 31 4.96 -14.25 1.28
CA ILE A 31 4.22 -15.49 1.49
C ILE A 31 5.02 -16.72 1.06
N ARG A 32 5.66 -16.68 -0.13
CA ARG A 32 6.46 -17.80 -0.61
C ARG A 32 7.63 -18.12 0.31
N ILE A 33 8.31 -17.11 0.84
CA ILE A 33 9.41 -17.30 1.80
C ILE A 33 8.88 -17.96 3.09
N LEU A 34 7.74 -17.50 3.60
CA LEU A 34 7.13 -18.04 4.82
C LEU A 34 6.63 -19.49 4.68
N ILE A 35 6.10 -19.87 3.51
CA ILE A 35 5.50 -21.20 3.30
C ILE A 35 6.52 -22.23 2.80
N LYS A 36 7.61 -21.81 2.16
CA LYS A 36 8.58 -22.73 1.53
C LYS A 36 9.15 -23.77 2.51
N ASP A 37 9.29 -23.41 3.79
CA ASP A 37 9.88 -24.29 4.80
C ASP A 37 8.85 -25.07 5.63
N PHE A 38 7.57 -24.71 5.54
CA PHE A 38 6.51 -25.37 6.31
C PHE A 38 5.51 -26.09 5.40
N ARG A 39 5.44 -27.42 5.52
CA ARG A 39 4.39 -28.25 4.91
C ARG A 39 3.04 -28.04 5.64
N PHE A 40 2.51 -26.82 5.62
CA PHE A 40 1.22 -26.51 6.20
C PHE A 40 0.07 -27.10 5.37
N ASN A 41 -0.95 -27.59 6.06
CA ASN A 41 -2.23 -27.98 5.44
C ASN A 41 -2.86 -26.78 4.72
N LYS A 42 -3.56 -27.00 3.59
CA LYS A 42 -4.13 -25.93 2.74
C LYS A 42 -4.93 -24.87 3.53
N LYS A 43 -5.72 -25.30 4.53
CA LYS A 43 -6.49 -24.39 5.40
C LYS A 43 -5.62 -23.44 6.21
N ILE A 44 -4.49 -23.91 6.72
CA ILE A 44 -3.56 -23.10 7.53
C ILE A 44 -2.83 -22.10 6.63
N THR A 45 -2.44 -22.53 5.43
CA THR A 45 -1.82 -21.68 4.41
C THR A 45 -2.70 -20.49 4.02
N GLU A 46 -4.02 -20.72 3.83
CA GLU A 46 -4.97 -19.64 3.53
C GLU A 46 -5.09 -18.64 4.69
N ILE A 47 -5.15 -19.12 5.93
CA ILE A 47 -5.21 -18.25 7.12
C ILE A 47 -3.94 -17.40 7.24
N ILE A 48 -2.75 -18.01 7.06
CA ILE A 48 -1.47 -17.29 7.09
C ILE A 48 -1.43 -16.21 6.02
N LYS A 49 -1.92 -16.52 4.81
CA LYS A 49 -2.00 -15.54 3.72
C LYS A 49 -2.87 -14.34 4.10
N VAL A 50 -4.04 -14.58 4.69
CA VAL A 50 -4.94 -13.49 5.14
C VAL A 50 -4.27 -12.64 6.22
N ILE A 51 -3.66 -13.26 7.22
CA ILE A 51 -2.95 -12.54 8.30
C ILE A 51 -1.80 -11.71 7.74
N PHE A 52 -1.01 -12.26 6.81
CA PHE A 52 0.10 -11.56 6.19
C PHE A 52 -0.37 -10.36 5.37
N VAL A 53 -1.48 -10.49 4.63
CA VAL A 53 -2.08 -9.37 3.88
C VAL A 53 -2.52 -8.26 4.85
N ILE A 54 -3.19 -8.60 5.96
CA ILE A 54 -3.62 -7.62 6.96
C ILE A 54 -2.40 -6.88 7.55
N ALA A 55 -1.37 -7.62 7.97
CA ALA A 55 -0.14 -7.04 8.52
C ALA A 55 0.58 -6.15 7.50
N PHE A 56 0.63 -6.56 6.24
CA PHE A 56 1.18 -5.77 5.15
C PHE A 56 0.39 -4.48 4.94
N MET A 57 -0.94 -4.53 4.89
CA MET A 57 -1.78 -3.34 4.72
C MET A 57 -1.61 -2.34 5.87
N LEU A 58 -1.54 -2.81 7.12
CA LEU A 58 -1.24 -1.96 8.28
C LEU A 58 0.13 -1.29 8.15
N SER A 59 1.14 -2.03 7.69
CA SER A 59 2.49 -1.50 7.45
C SER A 59 2.50 -0.43 6.36
N VAL A 60 1.76 -0.66 5.26
CA VAL A 60 1.61 0.31 4.17
C VAL A 60 0.93 1.59 4.67
N ILE A 61 -0.15 1.49 5.44
CA ILE A 61 -0.84 2.66 6.01
C ILE A 61 0.11 3.46 6.90
N PHE A 62 0.86 2.78 7.77
CA PHE A 62 1.85 3.43 8.63
C PHE A 62 2.93 4.17 7.82
N LEU A 63 3.46 3.53 6.78
CA LEU A 63 4.44 4.13 5.88
C LEU A 63 3.88 5.32 5.11
N LEU A 64 2.63 5.26 4.65
CA LEU A 64 1.98 6.39 3.98
C LEU A 64 1.84 7.59 4.90
N VAL A 65 1.45 7.39 6.17
CA VAL A 65 1.37 8.47 7.16
C VAL A 65 2.75 9.07 7.42
N GLN A 66 3.79 8.24 7.59
CA GLN A 66 5.18 8.70 7.72
C GLN A 66 5.64 9.48 6.49
N PHE A 67 5.33 8.98 5.28
CA PHE A 67 5.67 9.63 4.03
C PHE A 67 5.06 11.02 3.92
N VAL A 68 3.77 11.18 4.26
CA VAL A 68 3.10 12.49 4.29
C VAL A 68 3.80 13.44 5.27
N LYS A 69 4.20 12.95 6.45
CA LYS A 69 4.95 13.76 7.43
C LYS A 69 6.30 14.23 6.89
N VAL A 70 7.07 13.34 6.26
CA VAL A 70 8.37 13.66 5.66
C VAL A 70 8.21 14.66 4.52
N MET A 71 7.21 14.46 3.65
CA MET A 71 6.91 15.38 2.56
C MET A 71 6.51 16.75 3.08
N ALA A 72 5.65 16.84 4.09
CA ALA A 72 5.27 18.11 4.68
C ALA A 72 6.47 18.88 5.27
N LEU A 73 7.39 18.17 5.92
CA LEU A 73 8.68 18.72 6.37
C LEU A 73 9.51 19.27 5.21
N TRP A 74 9.61 18.52 4.10
CA TRP A 74 10.35 18.96 2.91
C TRP A 74 9.72 20.17 2.22
N PHE A 75 8.39 20.29 2.25
CA PHE A 75 7.66 21.43 1.68
C PHE A 75 7.47 22.59 2.66
N GLY A 76 7.99 22.50 3.90
CA GLY A 76 7.83 23.52 4.93
C GLY A 76 6.38 23.74 5.37
N ILE A 77 5.51 22.75 5.16
CA ILE A 77 4.09 22.80 5.56
C ILE A 77 4.01 22.36 7.02
N SER A 78 3.58 23.26 7.92
CA SER A 78 3.33 22.88 9.31
C SER A 78 2.10 21.97 9.39
N LEU A 79 2.32 20.72 9.82
CA LEU A 79 1.27 19.76 10.13
C LEU A 79 0.70 19.97 11.54
N ASP A 80 0.54 21.25 11.97
CA ASP A 80 0.01 21.62 13.29
C ASP A 80 -1.45 21.17 13.49
N LYS A 81 -2.17 20.95 12.39
CA LYS A 81 -3.44 20.22 12.39
C LYS A 81 -3.14 18.80 11.96
N SER A 82 -3.54 17.85 12.78
CA SER A 82 -3.27 16.42 12.60
C SER A 82 -3.61 16.02 11.16
N ILE A 83 -2.78 15.21 10.50
CA ILE A 83 -3.12 14.64 9.17
C ILE A 83 -4.48 13.91 9.23
N LEU A 84 -4.88 13.45 10.43
CA LEU A 84 -6.19 12.87 10.72
C LEU A 84 -7.36 13.87 10.73
N ASP A 85 -7.12 15.18 10.87
CA ASP A 85 -8.17 16.21 10.80
C ASP A 85 -8.68 16.42 9.37
N ILE A 86 -7.95 15.99 8.34
CA ILE A 86 -8.42 16.01 6.94
C ILE A 86 -9.54 14.98 6.71
N PHE A 87 -9.60 13.93 7.54
CA PHE A 87 -10.59 12.87 7.48
C PHE A 87 -11.74 13.05 8.49
N ARG A 88 -11.79 14.19 9.20
CA ARG A 88 -12.86 14.52 10.14
C ARG A 88 -13.88 15.48 9.53
#